data_AF-A0A0B4XTK3-F1
#
_entry.id   AF-A0A0B4XTK3-F1
#
_cell.length_a   1.000
_cell.length_b   1.000
_cell.length_c   1.000
_cell.angle_alpha   90.00
_cell.angle_beta   90.00
_cell.angle_gamma   90.00
#
_symmetry.space_group_name_H-M   'P 1'
#
loop_
_entity.id
_entity.type
_entity.pdbx_description
1 polymer ?
#
loop_
_entity_poly.entity_id
_entity_poly.type
_entity_poly.pdbx_seq_one_letter_code
_entity_poly.pdbx_strand_id
1 'polypeptide(L)'
;MSHSSIGMNRTGIQMSPLQSQQQTDIAEDTAPTLPGDASDLASARQRHISPDDSIGSVPLPGSLKGAVKTTVQKVTGHHPAMLIDKLGERLAFERNGVRLYDALIAKATALAVSAERIARLHHFRGEEAEHMERVKRAMEQIGADPTAQTPAADVAGVAAIGVLQVITDPRTSFSQSLDALLTAELTDNAAWELLIDMARDAGQQEMVSSFTQALEQEQDHLGTVRIWLREELDLQGA
;
A
#
# COMPACT_ATOMS: atom_id res chain seq x y z
N MET A 1 -7.86 -16.78 18.86
CA MET A 1 -7.10 -18.03 19.14
C MET A 1 -5.77 -17.89 18.42
N SER A 2 -4.64 -17.82 19.14
CA SER A 2 -3.31 -17.77 18.52
C SER A 2 -3.13 -18.89 17.47
N HIS A 3 -2.99 -18.49 16.21
CA HIS A 3 -2.77 -19.41 15.08
C HIS A 3 -1.30 -19.83 14.93
N SER A 4 -0.41 -19.32 15.78
CA SER A 4 0.98 -19.75 15.84
C SER A 4 1.11 -20.91 16.82
N SER A 5 1.35 -22.11 16.29
CA SER A 5 1.60 -23.31 17.10
C SER A 5 3.02 -23.81 16.89
N ILE A 6 3.63 -24.34 17.96
CA ILE A 6 4.88 -25.10 17.83
C ILE A 6 4.52 -26.37 17.06
N GLY A 7 5.12 -26.52 15.89
CA GLY A 7 4.86 -27.62 14.97
C GLY A 7 6.13 -28.11 14.29
N MET A 8 5.99 -29.17 13.49
CA MET A 8 7.10 -29.75 12.75
C MET A 8 7.44 -28.86 11.54
N ASN A 9 8.21 -27.80 11.77
CA ASN A 9 8.75 -26.99 10.70
C ASN A 9 9.78 -27.81 9.91
N ARG A 10 9.70 -27.79 8.57
CA ARG A 10 10.66 -28.48 7.69
C ARG A 10 11.84 -27.60 7.29
N THR A 11 11.86 -26.34 7.73
CA THR A 11 12.96 -25.40 7.52
C THR A 11 13.76 -25.20 8.80
N GLY A 12 15.03 -24.81 8.65
CA GLY A 12 15.98 -24.61 9.75
C GLY A 12 16.98 -25.76 9.89
N ILE A 13 18.25 -25.41 10.08
CA ILE A 13 19.39 -26.35 10.14
C ILE A 13 19.22 -27.40 11.26
N GLN A 14 18.57 -27.02 12.36
CA GLN A 14 18.32 -27.88 13.51
C GLN A 14 17.31 -29.00 13.22
N MET A 15 16.48 -28.86 12.19
CA MET A 15 15.48 -29.88 11.81
C MET A 15 16.10 -31.03 11.00
N SER A 16 17.35 -30.89 10.53
CA SER A 16 18.06 -31.96 9.83
C SER A 16 19.58 -31.92 10.10
N PRO A 17 20.04 -32.35 11.29
CA PRO A 17 21.44 -32.23 11.69
C PRO A 17 22.41 -32.98 10.76
N LEU A 18 22.01 -34.16 10.26
CA LEU A 18 22.86 -34.97 9.37
C LEU A 18 23.06 -34.31 8.01
N GLN A 19 21.99 -33.81 7.38
CA GLN A 19 22.09 -33.12 6.08
C GLN A 19 22.83 -31.80 6.23
N SER A 20 22.69 -31.15 7.38
CA SER A 20 23.37 -29.90 7.69
C SER A 20 24.88 -30.07 7.86
N GLN A 21 25.30 -31.15 8.53
CA GLN A 21 26.71 -31.50 8.63
C GLN A 21 27.28 -31.79 7.24
N GLN A 22 26.60 -32.61 6.44
CA GLN A 22 27.01 -32.90 5.06
C GLN A 22 27.12 -31.62 4.21
N GLN A 23 26.19 -30.68 4.34
CA GLN A 23 26.24 -29.41 3.62
C GLN A 23 27.44 -28.55 4.06
N THR A 24 27.78 -28.56 5.35
CA THR A 24 28.94 -27.83 5.89
C THR A 24 30.25 -28.45 5.42
N ASP A 25 30.38 -29.78 5.53
CA ASP A 25 31.56 -30.53 5.07
C ASP A 25 31.79 -30.28 3.56
N ILE A 26 30.73 -30.35 2.74
CA ILE A 26 30.81 -30.04 1.31
C ILE A 26 31.21 -28.59 1.06
N ALA A 27 30.68 -27.63 1.83
CA ALA A 27 31.01 -26.22 1.65
C ALA A 27 32.47 -25.90 2.04
N GLU A 28 33.04 -26.61 3.03
CA GLU A 28 34.45 -26.51 3.39
C GLU A 28 35.36 -27.14 2.33
N ASP A 29 34.94 -28.28 1.75
CA ASP A 29 35.72 -29.04 0.76
C ASP A 29 35.53 -28.52 -0.68
N THR A 30 34.53 -27.68 -0.94
CA THR A 30 34.19 -27.19 -2.28
C THR A 30 34.38 -25.68 -2.36
N ALA A 31 35.41 -25.25 -3.09
CA ALA A 31 35.52 -23.85 -3.48
C ALA A 31 34.38 -23.45 -4.43
N PRO A 32 33.86 -22.20 -4.36
CA PRO A 32 32.90 -21.69 -5.33
C PRO A 32 33.41 -21.88 -6.76
N THR A 33 32.56 -22.42 -7.63
CA THR A 33 32.92 -22.71 -9.04
C THR A 33 32.96 -21.45 -9.90
N LEU A 34 32.43 -20.34 -9.41
CA LEU A 34 32.49 -19.02 -10.05
C LEU A 34 33.13 -18.02 -9.09
N PRO A 35 34.11 -17.23 -9.55
CA PRO A 35 34.57 -16.06 -8.80
C PRO A 35 33.46 -14.99 -8.80
N GLY A 36 33.18 -14.41 -7.64
CA GLY A 36 32.20 -13.35 -7.50
C GLY A 36 31.76 -13.17 -6.05
N ASP A 37 31.16 -12.02 -5.75
CA ASP A 37 30.56 -11.73 -4.45
C ASP A 37 29.24 -10.95 -4.65
N ALA A 38 28.66 -10.42 -3.58
CA ALA A 38 27.44 -9.63 -3.65
C ALA A 38 27.56 -8.37 -4.54
N SER A 39 28.78 -7.93 -4.91
CA SER A 39 29.03 -6.76 -5.75
C SER A 39 28.62 -6.98 -7.21
N ASP A 40 28.61 -8.21 -7.73
CA ASP A 40 28.17 -8.48 -9.09
C ASP A 40 26.67 -8.24 -9.25
N LEU A 41 25.87 -8.66 -8.25
CA LEU A 41 24.44 -8.38 -8.20
C LEU A 41 24.17 -6.88 -8.03
N ALA A 42 24.95 -6.20 -7.19
CA ALA A 42 24.86 -4.74 -7.05
C ALA A 42 25.18 -4.02 -8.36
N SER A 43 26.23 -4.44 -9.07
CA SER A 43 26.64 -3.90 -10.37
C SER A 43 25.59 -4.19 -11.46
N ALA A 44 24.97 -5.38 -11.43
CA ALA A 44 23.85 -5.70 -12.30
C ALA A 44 22.67 -4.76 -12.06
N ARG A 45 22.27 -4.54 -10.79
CA ARG A 45 21.22 -3.57 -10.44
C ARG A 45 21.56 -2.17 -10.92
N GLN A 46 22.79 -1.69 -10.69
CA GLN A 46 23.25 -0.38 -11.15
C GLN A 46 23.14 -0.21 -12.67
N ARG A 47 23.52 -1.23 -13.45
CA ARG A 47 23.41 -1.19 -14.92
C ARG A 47 21.97 -1.06 -15.44
N HIS A 48 20.98 -1.45 -14.64
CA HIS A 48 19.56 -1.38 -15.00
C HIS A 48 18.88 -0.13 -14.43
N ILE A 49 19.58 0.68 -13.62
CA ILE A 49 19.09 1.98 -13.17
C ILE A 49 19.42 2.99 -14.28
N SER A 50 18.42 3.32 -15.09
CA SER A 50 18.50 4.40 -16.07
C SER A 50 17.75 5.62 -15.52
N PRO A 51 18.42 6.77 -15.31
CA PRO A 51 17.74 8.01 -14.93
C PRO A 51 16.74 8.49 -15.99
N ASP A 52 16.91 8.03 -17.24
CA ASP A 52 16.09 8.43 -18.39
C ASP A 52 14.85 7.52 -18.57
N ASP A 53 14.80 6.37 -17.90
CA ASP A 53 13.65 5.47 -17.96
C ASP A 53 12.62 5.88 -16.91
N SER A 54 11.47 6.37 -17.37
CA SER A 54 10.32 6.67 -16.52
C SER A 54 9.30 5.54 -16.55
N ILE A 55 8.66 5.26 -15.41
CA ILE A 55 7.48 4.36 -15.33
C ILE A 55 6.34 4.86 -16.23
N GLY A 56 6.23 6.18 -16.39
CA GLY A 56 5.30 6.82 -17.31
C GLY A 56 5.34 8.34 -17.17
N SER A 57 4.27 9.00 -17.60
CA SER A 57 4.11 10.46 -17.46
C SER A 57 2.69 10.81 -17.06
N VAL A 58 2.53 11.90 -16.29
CA VAL A 58 1.22 12.51 -16.05
C VAL A 58 0.70 13.12 -17.37
N PRO A 59 -0.50 12.76 -17.85
CA PRO A 59 -1.04 13.34 -19.07
C PRO A 59 -1.38 14.81 -18.88
N LEU A 60 -1.35 15.57 -19.97
CA LEU A 60 -1.84 16.94 -19.96
C LEU A 60 -3.33 16.98 -19.58
N PRO A 61 -3.78 18.01 -18.85
CA PRO A 61 -5.19 18.18 -18.53
C PRO A 61 -6.06 18.12 -19.79
N GLY A 62 -7.05 17.23 -19.81
CA GLY A 62 -7.90 16.99 -20.99
C GLY A 62 -8.86 18.15 -21.33
N SER A 63 -8.96 19.16 -20.46
CA SER A 63 -9.83 20.32 -20.66
C SER A 63 -9.05 21.62 -20.90
N LEU A 64 -9.59 22.49 -21.76
CA LEU A 64 -9.03 23.84 -22.01
C LEU A 64 -8.86 24.65 -20.72
N LYS A 65 -9.80 24.55 -19.77
CA LYS A 65 -9.72 25.20 -18.46
C LYS A 65 -8.57 24.61 -17.61
N GLY A 66 -8.42 23.29 -17.60
CA GLY A 66 -7.35 22.60 -16.86
C GLY A 66 -5.95 22.95 -17.39
N ALA A 67 -5.80 23.03 -18.73
CA ALA A 67 -4.53 23.41 -19.37
C ALA A 67 -4.09 24.84 -18.99
N VAL A 68 -5.03 25.79 -18.96
CA VAL A 68 -4.75 27.17 -18.53
C VAL A 68 -4.40 27.23 -17.03
N LYS A 69 -5.18 26.57 -16.16
CA LYS A 69 -4.92 26.55 -14.70
C LYS A 69 -3.55 25.96 -14.38
N THR A 70 -3.19 24.85 -15.04
CA THR A 70 -1.89 24.19 -14.89
C THR A 70 -0.74 25.10 -15.32
N THR A 71 -0.91 25.84 -16.42
CA THR A 71 0.10 26.80 -16.89
C THR A 71 0.29 27.93 -15.88
N VAL A 72 -0.79 28.49 -15.34
CA VAL A 72 -0.72 29.54 -14.30
C VAL A 72 -0.02 29.03 -13.05
N GLN A 73 -0.40 27.85 -12.55
CA GLN A 73 0.23 27.24 -11.36
C GLN A 73 1.73 26.99 -11.54
N LYS A 74 2.14 26.53 -12.73
CA LYS A 74 3.56 26.32 -13.06
C LYS A 74 4.34 27.65 -13.09
N VAL A 75 3.72 28.73 -13.61
CA VAL A 75 4.33 30.06 -13.64
C VAL A 75 4.42 30.69 -12.24
N THR A 76 3.50 30.37 -11.33
CA THR A 76 3.54 30.82 -9.93
C THR A 76 4.41 29.97 -9.01
N GLY A 77 5.17 29.00 -9.56
CA GLY A 77 6.12 28.18 -8.81
C GLY A 77 5.53 26.92 -8.16
N HIS A 78 4.25 26.61 -8.38
CA HIS A 78 3.65 25.36 -7.90
C HIS A 78 4.01 24.19 -8.84
N HIS A 79 3.93 22.96 -8.32
CA HIS A 79 4.21 21.73 -9.06
C HIS A 79 2.92 20.96 -9.41
N PRO A 80 2.10 21.45 -10.37
CA PRO A 80 0.79 20.85 -10.66
C PRO A 80 0.88 19.40 -11.14
N ALA A 81 1.94 19.04 -11.87
CA ALA A 81 2.17 17.66 -12.30
C ALA A 81 2.38 16.71 -11.11
N MET A 82 3.09 17.14 -10.07
CA MET A 82 3.29 16.33 -8.86
C MET A 82 1.98 16.15 -8.09
N LEU A 83 1.19 17.22 -7.93
CA LEU A 83 -0.12 17.10 -7.27
C LEU A 83 -1.04 16.14 -8.03
N ILE A 84 -1.08 16.22 -9.37
CA ILE A 84 -1.87 15.29 -10.19
C ILE A 84 -1.35 13.86 -10.05
N ASP A 85 -0.03 13.65 -10.05
CA ASP A 85 0.57 12.33 -9.87
C ASP A 85 0.20 11.72 -8.51
N LYS A 86 0.28 12.50 -7.43
CA LYS A 86 -0.10 12.07 -6.08
C LYS A 86 -1.60 11.86 -5.90
N LEU A 87 -2.45 12.63 -6.58
CA LEU A 87 -3.88 12.34 -6.63
C LEU A 87 -4.17 11.04 -7.41
N GLY A 88 -3.43 10.78 -8.49
CA GLY A 88 -3.51 9.52 -9.24
C GLY A 88 -3.09 8.32 -8.38
N GLU A 89 -1.99 8.47 -7.63
CA GLU A 89 -1.54 7.50 -6.61
C GLU A 89 -2.65 7.18 -5.61
N ARG A 90 -3.21 8.22 -4.99
CA ARG A 90 -4.26 8.09 -3.99
C ARG A 90 -5.50 7.42 -4.55
N LEU A 91 -5.95 7.81 -5.75
CA LEU A 91 -7.10 7.19 -6.40
C LEU A 91 -6.88 5.70 -6.71
N ALA A 92 -5.67 5.32 -7.11
CA ALA A 92 -5.31 3.93 -7.31
C ALA A 92 -5.25 3.16 -5.99
N PHE A 93 -4.78 3.79 -4.92
CA PHE A 93 -4.77 3.23 -3.58
C PHE A 93 -6.19 2.96 -3.07
N GLU A 94 -7.11 3.93 -3.06
CA GLU A 94 -8.49 3.72 -2.56
C GLU A 94 -9.20 2.59 -3.31
N ARG A 95 -8.97 2.51 -4.63
CA ARG A 95 -9.52 1.42 -5.44
C ARG A 95 -9.02 0.05 -4.98
N ASN A 96 -7.76 -0.03 -4.56
CA ASN A 96 -7.21 -1.24 -3.96
C ASN A 96 -7.71 -1.42 -2.52
N GLY A 97 -7.85 -0.37 -1.70
CA GLY A 97 -8.44 -0.39 -0.35
C GLY A 97 -9.81 -1.09 -0.35
N VAL A 98 -10.72 -0.68 -1.24
CA VAL A 98 -12.01 -1.36 -1.43
C VAL A 98 -11.85 -2.87 -1.69
N ARG A 99 -10.89 -3.28 -2.52
CA ARG A 99 -10.63 -4.70 -2.83
C ARG A 99 -9.99 -5.45 -1.67
N LEU A 100 -9.11 -4.80 -0.91
CA LEU A 100 -8.48 -5.36 0.29
C LEU A 100 -9.56 -5.65 1.33
N TYR A 101 -10.46 -4.70 1.57
CA TYR A 101 -11.59 -4.87 2.48
C TYR A 101 -12.58 -5.94 1.98
N ASP A 102 -12.94 -5.96 0.69
CA ASP A 102 -13.79 -7.02 0.12
C ASP A 102 -13.17 -8.42 0.36
N ALA A 103 -11.86 -8.58 0.15
CA ALA A 103 -11.14 -9.82 0.42
C ALA A 103 -11.08 -10.17 1.91
N LEU A 104 -10.84 -9.17 2.77
CA LEU A 104 -10.78 -9.38 4.22
C LEU A 104 -12.15 -9.75 4.80
N ILE A 105 -13.24 -9.13 4.32
CA ILE A 105 -14.61 -9.49 4.69
C ILE A 105 -14.91 -10.93 4.34
N ALA A 106 -14.54 -11.37 3.13
CA ALA A 106 -14.73 -12.76 2.70
C ALA A 106 -13.97 -13.73 3.62
N LYS A 107 -12.72 -13.42 3.98
CA LYS A 107 -11.94 -14.21 4.92
C LYS A 107 -12.53 -14.20 6.33
N ALA A 108 -12.87 -13.04 6.86
CA ALA A 108 -13.44 -12.87 8.20
C ALA A 108 -14.74 -13.68 8.34
N THR A 109 -15.58 -13.67 7.29
CA THR A 109 -16.79 -14.49 7.20
C THR A 109 -16.46 -15.99 7.23
N ALA A 110 -15.50 -16.44 6.42
CA ALA A 110 -15.09 -17.85 6.37
C ALA A 110 -14.48 -18.33 7.69
N LEU A 111 -13.80 -17.45 8.42
CA LEU A 111 -13.21 -17.71 9.74
C LEU A 111 -14.19 -17.50 10.91
N ALA A 112 -15.46 -17.19 10.61
CA ALA A 112 -16.50 -16.92 11.62
C ALA A 112 -16.11 -15.84 12.65
N VAL A 113 -15.43 -14.78 12.19
CA VAL A 113 -15.20 -13.56 12.97
C VAL A 113 -16.55 -12.97 13.39
N SER A 114 -16.59 -12.26 14.52
CA SER A 114 -17.85 -11.73 15.07
C SER A 114 -18.61 -10.84 14.07
N ALA A 115 -19.94 -10.93 14.10
CA ALA A 115 -20.82 -10.16 13.22
C ALA A 115 -20.60 -8.63 13.35
N GLU A 116 -20.27 -8.16 14.55
CA GLU A 116 -19.92 -6.76 14.81
C GLU A 116 -18.68 -6.32 14.03
N ARG A 117 -17.59 -7.10 14.08
CA ARG A 117 -16.37 -6.80 13.34
C ARG A 117 -16.59 -6.89 11.82
N ILE A 118 -17.38 -7.86 11.35
CA ILE A 118 -17.76 -7.96 9.94
C ILE A 118 -18.56 -6.72 9.49
N ALA A 119 -19.53 -6.26 10.30
CA ALA A 119 -20.28 -5.05 10.00
C ALA A 119 -19.38 -3.81 9.95
N ARG A 120 -18.39 -3.73 10.85
CA ARG A 120 -17.40 -2.66 10.87
C ARG A 120 -16.47 -2.69 9.65
N LEU A 121 -16.04 -3.86 9.19
CA LEU A 121 -15.30 -3.99 7.93
C LEU A 121 -16.12 -3.53 6.72
N HIS A 122 -17.42 -3.84 6.67
CA HIS A 122 -18.31 -3.32 5.62
C HIS A 122 -18.43 -1.80 5.65
N HIS A 123 -18.41 -1.20 6.83
CA HIS A 123 -18.42 0.25 6.98
C HIS A 123 -17.14 0.88 6.43
N PHE A 124 -15.96 0.38 6.82
CA PHE A 124 -14.67 0.86 6.29
C PHE A 124 -14.59 0.71 4.77
N ARG A 125 -15.01 -0.45 4.24
CA ARG A 125 -15.15 -0.68 2.80
C ARG A 125 -16.04 0.34 2.08
N GLY A 126 -17.04 0.87 2.78
CA GLY A 126 -17.91 1.94 2.27
C GLY A 126 -17.19 3.28 2.22
N GLU A 127 -16.49 3.63 3.31
CA GLU A 127 -15.70 4.86 3.41
C GLU A 127 -14.59 4.92 2.36
N GLU A 128 -13.88 3.82 2.14
CA GLU A 128 -12.88 3.64 1.07
C GLU A 128 -13.45 3.94 -0.34
N ALA A 129 -14.70 3.53 -0.59
CA ALA A 129 -15.38 3.85 -1.85
C ALA A 129 -15.76 5.33 -1.94
N GLU A 130 -16.11 5.96 -0.82
CA GLU A 130 -16.37 7.40 -0.74
C GLU A 130 -15.08 8.21 -0.93
N HIS A 131 -13.97 7.76 -0.36
CA HIS A 131 -12.63 8.34 -0.55
C HIS A 131 -12.19 8.28 -2.00
N MET A 132 -12.38 7.14 -2.66
CA MET A 132 -12.11 6.99 -4.09
C MET A 132 -12.87 8.06 -4.91
N GLU A 133 -14.15 8.26 -4.63
CA GLU A 133 -14.96 9.28 -5.33
C GLU A 133 -14.55 10.72 -4.93
N ARG A 134 -14.06 10.92 -3.70
CA ARG A 134 -13.55 12.20 -3.22
C ARG A 134 -12.27 12.61 -3.97
N VAL A 135 -11.33 11.68 -4.17
CA VAL A 135 -10.10 11.93 -4.95
C VAL A 135 -10.42 12.13 -6.43
N LYS A 136 -11.31 11.31 -7.00
CA LYS A 136 -11.77 11.45 -8.40
C LYS A 136 -12.31 12.85 -8.66
N ARG A 137 -13.20 13.35 -7.80
CA ARG A 137 -13.75 14.72 -7.91
C ARG A 137 -12.65 15.79 -7.78
N ALA A 138 -11.68 15.60 -6.88
CA ALA A 138 -10.56 16.53 -6.75
C ALA A 138 -9.72 16.61 -8.04
N MET A 139 -9.45 15.47 -8.70
CA MET A 139 -8.77 15.44 -9.99
C MET A 139 -9.57 16.19 -11.07
N GLU A 140 -10.87 15.93 -11.17
CA GLU A 140 -11.76 16.59 -12.13
C GLU A 140 -11.81 18.13 -11.91
N GLN A 141 -11.82 18.59 -10.65
CA GLN A 141 -11.82 20.02 -10.29
C GLN A 141 -10.58 20.79 -10.78
N ILE A 142 -9.43 20.13 -10.89
CA ILE A 142 -8.21 20.71 -11.47
C ILE A 142 -8.04 20.39 -12.96
N GLY A 143 -9.00 19.68 -13.56
CA GLY A 143 -9.02 19.32 -14.97
C GLY A 143 -8.13 18.12 -15.32
N ALA A 144 -7.68 17.36 -14.32
CA ALA A 144 -6.95 16.11 -14.52
C ALA A 144 -7.92 14.97 -14.89
N ASP A 145 -7.38 13.94 -15.55
CA ASP A 145 -8.13 12.75 -15.93
C ASP A 145 -8.00 11.67 -14.84
N PRO A 146 -9.09 11.33 -14.10
CA PRO A 146 -9.06 10.31 -13.05
C PRO A 146 -8.95 8.88 -13.59
N THR A 147 -9.03 8.69 -14.92
CA THR A 147 -8.84 7.37 -15.56
C THR A 147 -7.39 7.10 -15.94
N ALA A 148 -6.53 8.12 -15.89
CA ALA A 148 -5.12 8.00 -16.22
C ALA A 148 -4.37 7.16 -15.18
N GLN A 149 -3.53 6.23 -15.65
CA GLN A 149 -2.51 5.60 -14.83
C GLN A 149 -1.28 6.52 -14.79
N THR A 150 -1.12 7.26 -13.70
CA THR A 150 0.08 8.09 -13.49
C THR A 150 1.24 7.23 -12.99
N PRO A 151 2.50 7.72 -13.06
CA PRO A 151 3.66 6.98 -12.55
C PRO A 151 3.49 6.52 -11.10
N ALA A 152 3.02 7.39 -10.21
CA ALA A 152 2.82 7.04 -8.81
C ALA A 152 1.62 6.07 -8.62
N ALA A 153 0.58 6.18 -9.45
CA ALA A 153 -0.53 5.22 -9.48
C ALA A 153 -0.08 3.80 -9.85
N ASP A 154 0.85 3.66 -10.79
CA ASP A 154 1.44 2.38 -11.17
C ASP A 154 2.22 1.76 -9.98
N VAL A 155 3.12 2.55 -9.38
CA VAL A 155 3.92 2.11 -8.23
C VAL A 155 3.05 1.70 -7.03
N ALA A 156 2.02 2.49 -6.70
CA ALA A 156 1.08 2.14 -5.63
C ALA A 156 0.34 0.83 -5.93
N GLY A 157 -0.03 0.61 -7.20
CA GLY A 157 -0.59 -0.66 -7.66
C GLY A 157 0.35 -1.83 -7.39
N VAL A 158 1.63 -1.71 -7.74
CA VAL A 158 2.65 -2.74 -7.49
C VAL A 158 2.84 -2.99 -5.99
N ALA A 159 2.92 -1.93 -5.18
CA ALA A 159 3.08 -2.06 -3.74
C ALA A 159 1.89 -2.80 -3.08
N ALA A 160 0.67 -2.51 -3.52
CA ALA A 160 -0.55 -3.14 -3.00
C ALA A 160 -0.65 -4.65 -3.29
N ILE A 161 0.05 -5.16 -4.31
CA ILE A 161 0.03 -6.60 -4.68
C ILE A 161 0.43 -7.47 -3.48
N GLY A 162 1.48 -7.09 -2.75
CA GLY A 162 1.97 -7.88 -1.62
C GLY A 162 0.94 -7.99 -0.50
N VAL A 163 0.27 -6.88 -0.17
CA VAL A 163 -0.78 -6.86 0.85
C VAL A 163 -1.95 -7.75 0.43
N LEU A 164 -2.43 -7.60 -0.81
CA LEU A 164 -3.52 -8.40 -1.34
C LEU A 164 -3.17 -9.89 -1.37
N GLN A 165 -1.93 -10.25 -1.72
CA GLN A 165 -1.46 -11.64 -1.69
C GLN A 165 -1.55 -12.25 -0.30
N VAL A 166 -1.17 -11.52 0.76
CA VAL A 166 -1.28 -12.00 2.14
C VAL A 166 -2.73 -12.17 2.56
N ILE A 167 -3.59 -11.18 2.28
CA ILE A 167 -5.01 -11.23 2.65
C ILE A 167 -5.76 -12.31 1.87
N THR A 168 -5.39 -12.59 0.61
CA THR A 168 -6.10 -13.60 -0.20
C THR A 168 -5.55 -15.01 -0.05
N ASP A 169 -4.37 -15.20 0.56
CA ASP A 169 -3.81 -16.53 0.80
C ASP A 169 -4.73 -17.32 1.76
N PRO A 170 -5.29 -18.48 1.36
CA PRO A 170 -6.19 -19.26 2.20
C PRO A 170 -5.51 -19.81 3.47
N ARG A 171 -4.17 -19.81 3.53
CA ARG A 171 -3.39 -20.31 4.66
C ARG A 171 -3.16 -19.25 5.73
N THR A 172 -3.38 -17.97 5.44
CA THR A 172 -3.14 -16.90 6.41
C THR A 172 -4.32 -16.74 7.36
N SER A 173 -4.01 -16.47 8.63
CA SER A 173 -4.99 -16.20 9.68
C SER A 173 -5.62 -14.81 9.55
N PHE A 174 -6.65 -14.55 10.35
CA PHE A 174 -7.22 -13.21 10.47
C PHE A 174 -6.19 -12.20 11.00
N SER A 175 -5.40 -12.54 12.04
CA SER A 175 -4.32 -11.69 12.55
C SER A 175 -3.25 -11.36 11.51
N GLN A 176 -2.81 -12.34 10.71
CA GLN A 176 -1.85 -12.10 9.62
C GLN A 176 -2.44 -11.18 8.54
N SER A 177 -3.75 -11.29 8.30
CA SER A 177 -4.44 -10.41 7.35
C SER A 177 -4.60 -8.99 7.91
N LEU A 178 -4.86 -8.84 9.23
CA LEU A 178 -4.89 -7.54 9.90
C LEU A 178 -3.51 -6.88 9.94
N ASP A 179 -2.44 -7.64 10.12
CA ASP A 179 -1.06 -7.12 10.08
C ASP A 179 -0.67 -6.63 8.67
N ALA A 180 -1.09 -7.37 7.64
CA ALA A 180 -0.96 -6.91 6.25
C ALA A 180 -1.79 -5.66 5.98
N LEU A 181 -3.06 -5.63 6.41
CA LEU A 181 -3.93 -4.46 6.27
C LEU A 181 -3.33 -3.25 7.00
N LEU A 182 -2.76 -3.42 8.20
CA LEU A 182 -2.10 -2.36 8.96
C LEU A 182 -0.99 -1.66 8.17
N THR A 183 -0.28 -2.39 7.29
CA THR A 183 0.71 -1.79 6.38
C THR A 183 0.05 -0.83 5.38
N ALA A 184 -1.13 -1.18 4.86
CA ALA A 184 -1.92 -0.31 4.00
C ALA A 184 -2.43 0.91 4.79
N GLU A 185 -3.09 0.70 5.93
CA GLU A 185 -3.65 1.76 6.79
C GLU A 185 -2.62 2.83 7.21
N LEU A 186 -1.40 2.39 7.56
CA LEU A 186 -0.28 3.29 7.88
C LEU A 186 0.15 4.13 6.68
N THR A 187 0.23 3.51 5.51
CA THR A 187 0.55 4.20 4.26
C THR A 187 -0.56 5.18 3.91
N ASP A 188 -1.80 4.81 4.20
CA ASP A 188 -2.98 5.62 3.90
C ASP A 188 -2.99 6.95 4.65
N ASN A 189 -2.87 6.86 5.96
CA ASN A 189 -2.82 8.01 6.86
C ASN A 189 -1.71 8.99 6.43
N ALA A 190 -0.50 8.49 6.17
CA ALA A 190 0.62 9.32 5.74
C ALA A 190 0.38 9.97 4.36
N ALA A 191 -0.29 9.28 3.44
CA ALA A 191 -0.60 9.81 2.12
C ALA A 191 -1.65 10.94 2.17
N TRP A 192 -2.67 10.81 3.03
CA TRP A 192 -3.65 11.87 3.25
C TRP A 192 -3.04 13.14 3.87
N GLU A 193 -2.18 12.98 4.87
CA GLU A 193 -1.42 14.10 5.44
C GLU A 193 -0.62 14.85 4.37
N LEU A 194 0.11 14.11 3.53
CA LEU A 194 0.89 14.69 2.43
C LEU A 194 -0.01 15.41 1.41
N LEU A 195 -1.14 14.82 1.02
CA LEU A 195 -2.06 15.44 0.06
C LEU A 195 -2.71 16.71 0.61
N ILE A 196 -3.01 16.75 1.90
CA ILE A 196 -3.51 17.96 2.57
C ILE A 196 -2.47 19.08 2.48
N ASP A 197 -1.20 18.78 2.74
CA ASP A 197 -0.12 19.77 2.65
C ASP A 197 0.08 20.25 1.21
N MET A 198 0.08 19.34 0.22
CA MET A 198 0.18 19.70 -1.20
C MET A 198 -1.03 20.51 -1.68
N ALA A 199 -2.24 20.17 -1.25
CA ALA A 199 -3.46 20.91 -1.58
C ALA A 199 -3.43 22.32 -0.98
N ARG A 200 -2.91 22.46 0.26
CA ARG A 200 -2.74 23.75 0.94
C ARG A 200 -1.74 24.63 0.20
N ASP A 201 -0.59 24.08 -0.16
CA ASP A 201 0.43 24.77 -0.96
C ASP A 201 -0.16 25.23 -2.30
N ALA A 202 -0.91 24.37 -2.99
CA ALA A 202 -1.59 24.69 -4.25
C ALA A 202 -2.83 25.60 -4.12
N GLY A 203 -3.13 26.10 -2.92
CA GLY A 203 -4.26 26.99 -2.64
C GLY A 203 -5.66 26.36 -2.83
N GLN A 204 -5.77 25.03 -2.81
CA GLN A 204 -7.04 24.30 -3.00
C GLN A 204 -7.74 24.06 -1.65
N GLN A 205 -8.29 25.10 -1.03
CA GLN A 205 -8.89 25.02 0.32
C GLN A 205 -10.07 24.04 0.43
N GLU A 206 -10.86 23.89 -0.63
CA GLU A 206 -11.93 22.88 -0.67
C GLU A 206 -11.36 21.46 -0.60
N MET A 207 -10.24 21.19 -1.28
CA MET A 207 -9.55 19.91 -1.21
C MET A 207 -8.98 19.66 0.18
N VAL A 208 -8.39 20.68 0.81
CA VAL A 208 -7.87 20.59 2.18
C VAL A 208 -8.97 20.12 3.15
N SER A 209 -10.10 20.84 3.20
CA SER A 209 -11.23 20.47 4.05
C SER A 209 -11.76 19.07 3.72
N SER A 210 -11.82 18.76 2.43
CA SER A 210 -12.28 17.48 1.93
C SER A 210 -11.39 16.32 2.41
N PHE A 211 -10.07 16.46 2.29
CA PHE A 211 -9.09 15.42 2.62
C PHE A 211 -8.87 15.30 4.13
N THR A 212 -9.05 16.36 4.90
CA THR A 212 -9.05 16.28 6.37
C THR A 212 -10.16 15.36 6.88
N GLN A 213 -11.35 15.40 6.28
CA GLN A 213 -12.43 14.47 6.65
C GLN A 213 -12.08 13.01 6.33
N ALA A 214 -11.41 12.75 5.21
CA ALA A 214 -10.94 11.41 4.88
C ALA A 214 -9.89 10.94 5.90
N LEU A 215 -8.91 11.80 6.23
CA LEU A 215 -7.89 11.49 7.24
C LEU A 215 -8.49 11.14 8.61
N GLU A 216 -9.54 11.84 9.05
CA GLU A 216 -10.23 11.53 10.31
C GLU A 216 -10.85 10.12 10.29
N GLN A 217 -11.40 9.68 9.16
CA GLN A 217 -11.93 8.32 8.97
C GLN A 217 -10.78 7.29 8.96
N GLU A 218 -9.71 7.57 8.24
CA GLU A 218 -8.53 6.69 8.16
C GLU A 218 -7.81 6.51 9.51
N GLN A 219 -7.84 7.53 10.38
CA GLN A 219 -7.32 7.41 11.74
C GLN A 219 -8.14 6.44 12.58
N ASP A 220 -9.45 6.38 12.37
CA ASP A 220 -10.36 5.43 13.01
C ASP A 220 -10.17 4.00 12.48
N HIS A 221 -9.95 3.84 11.17
CA HIS A 221 -9.59 2.55 10.56
C HIS A 221 -8.30 2.02 11.16
N LEU A 222 -7.23 2.81 11.09
CA LEU A 222 -5.92 2.48 11.66
C LEU A 222 -5.99 2.14 13.15
N GLY A 223 -6.72 2.94 13.93
CA GLY A 223 -6.94 2.69 15.35
C GLY A 223 -7.63 1.37 15.62
N THR A 224 -8.69 1.08 14.86
CA THR A 224 -9.47 -0.15 14.97
C THR A 224 -8.65 -1.39 14.60
N VAL A 225 -7.93 -1.35 13.46
CA VAL A 225 -7.09 -2.46 13.00
C VAL A 225 -5.98 -2.77 14.01
N ARG A 226 -5.35 -1.75 14.60
CA ARG A 226 -4.35 -1.93 15.68
C ARG A 226 -4.94 -2.63 16.90
N ILE A 227 -6.13 -2.21 17.35
CA ILE A 227 -6.81 -2.82 18.50
C ILE A 227 -7.12 -4.28 18.20
N TRP A 228 -7.76 -4.56 17.06
CA TRP A 228 -8.12 -5.94 16.70
C TRP A 228 -6.91 -6.84 16.52
N LEU A 229 -5.82 -6.33 15.93
CA LEU A 229 -4.59 -7.12 15.80
C LEU A 229 -4.04 -7.50 17.18
N ARG A 230 -4.03 -6.57 18.14
CA ARG A 230 -3.60 -6.88 19.52
C ARG A 230 -4.51 -7.90 20.20
N GLU A 231 -5.82 -7.78 20.00
CA GLU A 231 -6.81 -8.74 20.52
C GLU A 231 -6.61 -10.14 19.92
N GLU A 232 -6.38 -10.25 18.61
CA GLU A 232 -6.11 -11.54 17.95
C GLU A 232 -4.77 -12.16 18.36
N LEU A 233 -3.84 -11.35 18.85
CA LEU A 233 -2.55 -11.79 19.42
C LEU A 233 -2.62 -12.02 20.94
N ASP A 234 -3.81 -11.95 21.54
CA ASP A 234 -4.05 -12.10 22.97
C ASP A 234 -3.21 -11.14 23.85
N LEU A 235 -2.84 -9.97 23.30
CA LEU A 235 -2.11 -8.91 24.00
C LEU A 235 -3.08 -7.99 24.75
N GLN A 236 -3.41 -8.34 25.99
CA GLN A 236 -4.21 -7.47 26.86
C GLN A 236 -3.41 -6.24 27.31
N GLY A 237 -4.04 -5.05 27.20
CA GLY A 237 -3.72 -3.79 27.91
C GLY A 237 -2.24 -3.40 28.07
N ALA A 238 -1.81 -2.39 27.33
CA ALA A 238 -0.77 -1.47 27.77
C ALA A 238 -1.41 -0.11 28.02
#